data_AF-A0A965ZQT2-F1
#
_entry.id   AF-A0A965ZQT2-F1
#
_cell.length_a   1.000
_cell.length_b   1.000
_cell.length_c   1.000
_cell.angle_alpha   90.00
_cell.angle_beta   90.00
_cell.angle_gamma   90.00
#
_symmetry.space_group_name_H-M   'P 1'
#
loop_
_entity.id
_entity.type
_entity.pdbx_description
1 polymer ?
#
loop_
_entity_poly.entity_id
_entity_poly.type
_entity_poly.pdbx_seq_one_letter_code
_entity_poly.pdbx_strand_id
1 'polypeptide(L)'
;MFAFMALIEAYIEDGQYSQARATLEKVPGELKQHPSIKSREGLYHAAVGNDEKARQIYQGIINSAPAVPVAISCSLALALGEVEGALDLMEVLAEKKAWSLPWTRGIYRRNDMLENHPRYLDFLERIGLDDESVSMLQAELGLE
;
A
#
# COMPACT_ATOMS: atom_id res chain seq x y z
N MET A 1 5.44 -17.37 0.34
CA MET A 1 4.48 -16.25 0.20
C MET A 1 5.22 -14.92 -0.03
N PHE A 2 6.06 -14.46 0.90
CA PHE A 2 6.82 -13.20 0.76
C PHE A 2 7.61 -13.07 -0.55
N ALA A 3 8.32 -14.13 -0.96
CA ALA A 3 9.06 -14.11 -2.23
C ALA A 3 8.17 -13.85 -3.46
N PHE A 4 6.96 -14.42 -3.49
CA PHE A 4 6.00 -14.12 -4.56
C PHE A 4 5.53 -12.67 -4.50
N MET A 5 5.18 -12.17 -3.31
CA MET A 5 4.74 -10.78 -3.14
C MET A 5 5.78 -9.78 -3.63
N ALA A 6 7.02 -9.92 -3.16
CA ALA A 6 8.12 -9.02 -3.51
C ALA A 6 8.46 -9.08 -5.00
N LEU A 7 8.49 -10.28 -5.61
CA LEU A 7 8.74 -10.41 -7.05
C LEU A 7 7.62 -9.80 -7.88
N ILE A 8 6.36 -10.02 -7.52
CA ILE A 8 5.23 -9.44 -8.26
C ILE A 8 5.29 -7.91 -8.18
N GLU A 9 5.52 -7.34 -6.99
CA GLU A 9 5.65 -5.89 -6.82
C GLU A 9 6.81 -5.32 -7.63
N ALA A 10 8.01 -5.90 -7.52
CA ALA A 10 9.17 -5.45 -8.27
C ALA A 10 8.93 -5.49 -9.79
N TYR A 11 8.29 -6.55 -10.30
CA TYR A 11 7.94 -6.63 -11.71
C TYR A 11 6.87 -5.60 -12.13
N ILE A 12 5.91 -5.27 -11.26
CA ILE A 12 4.93 -4.23 -11.54
C ILE A 12 5.60 -2.86 -11.58
N GLU A 13 6.45 -2.55 -10.60
CA GLU A 13 7.17 -1.27 -10.48
C GLU A 13 8.13 -1.04 -11.66
N ASP A 14 8.78 -2.10 -12.16
CA ASP A 14 9.68 -2.03 -13.32
C ASP A 14 8.94 -2.14 -14.68
N GLY A 15 7.60 -2.16 -14.69
CA GLY A 15 6.80 -2.29 -15.91
C GLY A 15 6.89 -3.67 -16.60
N GLN A 16 7.48 -4.66 -15.94
CA GLN A 16 7.64 -6.03 -16.42
C GLN A 16 6.36 -6.88 -16.22
N TYR A 17 5.24 -6.41 -16.79
CA TYR A 17 3.92 -7.00 -16.54
C TYR A 17 3.79 -8.47 -16.96
N SER A 18 4.49 -8.90 -18.01
CA SER A 18 4.53 -10.32 -18.40
C SER A 18 5.13 -11.21 -17.31
N GLN A 19 6.21 -10.75 -16.66
CA GLN A 19 6.88 -11.46 -15.58
C GLN A 19 6.02 -11.44 -14.30
N ALA A 20 5.37 -10.31 -14.01
CA ALA A 20 4.42 -10.19 -12.91
C ALA A 20 3.28 -11.22 -13.06
N ARG A 21 2.68 -11.30 -14.25
CA ARG A 21 1.63 -12.27 -14.57
C ARG A 21 2.12 -13.71 -14.44
N ALA A 22 3.26 -14.05 -15.03
CA ALA A 22 3.83 -15.39 -14.93
C ALA A 22 4.13 -15.79 -13.47
N THR A 23 4.48 -14.81 -12.63
CA THR A 23 4.72 -15.02 -11.20
C THR A 23 3.39 -15.24 -10.45
N LEU A 24 2.34 -14.48 -10.75
CA LEU A 24 0.99 -14.69 -10.22
C LEU A 24 0.42 -16.08 -10.55
N GLU A 25 0.65 -16.55 -11.78
CA GLU A 25 0.20 -17.87 -12.24
C GLU A 25 0.86 -19.02 -11.45
N LYS A 26 2.11 -18.83 -11.01
CA LYS A 26 2.91 -19.78 -10.21
C LYS A 26 2.55 -19.79 -8.72
N VAL A 27 1.75 -18.85 -8.24
CA VAL A 27 1.34 -18.85 -6.82
C VAL A 27 0.51 -20.10 -6.53
N PRO A 28 0.83 -20.90 -5.50
CA PRO A 28 0.02 -22.05 -5.09
C PRO A 28 -1.44 -21.68 -4.81
N GLY A 29 -2.37 -22.57 -5.14
CA GLY A 29 -3.82 -22.31 -5.08
C GLY A 29 -4.29 -21.85 -3.70
N GLU A 30 -3.72 -22.43 -2.64
CA GLU A 30 -4.01 -22.10 -1.24
C GLU A 30 -3.60 -20.66 -0.91
N LEU A 31 -2.53 -20.16 -1.55
CA LEU A 31 -2.03 -18.80 -1.35
C LEU A 31 -2.75 -17.78 -2.24
N LYS A 32 -3.33 -18.17 -3.37
CA LYS A 32 -4.07 -17.25 -4.26
C LYS A 32 -5.24 -16.56 -3.55
N GLN A 33 -5.82 -17.18 -2.53
CA GLN A 33 -6.92 -16.59 -1.78
C GLN A 33 -6.45 -15.66 -0.65
N HIS A 34 -5.16 -15.65 -0.31
CA HIS A 34 -4.63 -14.81 0.75
C HIS A 34 -4.77 -13.31 0.38
N PRO A 35 -5.31 -12.44 1.27
CA PRO A 35 -5.55 -11.02 0.95
C PRO A 35 -4.31 -10.29 0.41
N SER A 36 -3.14 -10.59 0.97
CA SER A 36 -1.88 -10.02 0.47
C SER A 36 -1.59 -10.38 -0.98
N ILE A 37 -1.83 -11.62 -1.40
CA ILE A 37 -1.64 -12.05 -2.80
C ILE A 37 -2.72 -11.43 -3.69
N LYS A 38 -3.99 -11.45 -3.26
CA LYS A 38 -5.08 -10.79 -4.00
C LYS A 38 -4.80 -9.32 -4.25
N SER A 39 -4.24 -8.60 -3.28
CA SER A 39 -3.90 -7.20 -3.50
C SER A 39 -2.82 -7.03 -4.58
N ARG A 40 -1.80 -7.90 -4.65
CA ARG A 40 -0.80 -7.84 -5.74
C ARG A 40 -1.43 -8.17 -7.09
N GLU A 41 -2.39 -9.10 -7.13
CA GLU A 41 -3.20 -9.34 -8.34
C GLU A 41 -4.00 -8.09 -8.74
N GLY A 42 -4.60 -7.40 -7.76
CA GLY A 42 -5.28 -6.12 -7.96
C GLY A 42 -4.34 -5.03 -8.48
N LEU A 43 -3.16 -4.89 -7.89
CA LEU A 43 -2.13 -3.94 -8.31
C LEU A 43 -1.66 -4.22 -9.74
N TYR A 44 -1.45 -5.49 -10.07
CA TYR A 44 -1.14 -5.91 -11.44
C TYR A 44 -2.26 -5.49 -12.40
N HIS A 45 -3.52 -5.74 -12.04
CA HIS A 45 -4.66 -5.35 -12.87
C HIS A 45 -4.77 -3.84 -13.07
N ALA A 46 -4.56 -3.04 -12.03
CA ALA A 46 -4.52 -1.58 -12.14
C ALA A 46 -3.37 -1.13 -13.06
N ALA A 47 -2.17 -1.69 -12.88
CA ALA A 47 -0.99 -1.33 -13.67
C ALA A 47 -1.14 -1.63 -15.18
N VAL A 48 -1.93 -2.65 -15.55
CA VAL A 48 -2.21 -2.98 -16.96
C VAL A 48 -3.51 -2.34 -17.49
N GLY A 49 -4.10 -1.39 -16.77
CA GLY A 49 -5.30 -0.64 -17.17
C GLY A 49 -6.61 -1.42 -17.05
N ASN A 50 -6.64 -2.51 -16.27
CA ASN A 50 -7.85 -3.27 -15.97
C ASN A 50 -8.46 -2.84 -14.62
N ASP A 51 -8.83 -1.56 -14.54
CA ASP A 51 -9.28 -0.90 -13.31
C ASP A 51 -10.54 -1.55 -12.74
N GLU A 52 -11.46 -2.01 -13.60
CA GLU A 52 -12.67 -2.69 -13.16
C GLU A 52 -12.35 -3.97 -12.38
N LYS A 53 -11.43 -4.79 -12.89
CA LYS A 53 -11.02 -6.02 -12.20
C LYS A 53 -10.26 -5.70 -10.91
N ALA A 54 -9.38 -4.70 -10.95
CA ALA A 54 -8.64 -4.25 -9.78
C ALA A 54 -9.59 -3.74 -8.68
N ARG A 55 -10.63 -2.98 -9.04
CA ARG A 55 -11.66 -2.50 -8.11
C ARG A 55 -12.50 -3.64 -7.54
N GLN A 56 -12.87 -4.63 -8.34
CA GLN A 56 -13.55 -5.83 -7.83
C GLN A 56 -12.71 -6.57 -6.79
N ILE A 57 -11.41 -6.72 -7.04
CA ILE A 57 -10.47 -7.34 -6.10
C ILE A 57 -10.35 -6.50 -4.83
N TYR A 58 -10.16 -5.18 -4.97
CA TYR A 58 -10.09 -4.25 -3.85
C TYR A 58 -11.33 -4.34 -2.95
N GLN A 59 -12.52 -4.30 -3.55
CA GLN A 59 -13.79 -4.44 -2.85
C GLN A 59 -13.91 -5.81 -2.16
N GLY A 60 -13.49 -6.88 -2.82
CA GLY A 60 -13.42 -8.21 -2.23
C GLY A 60 -12.50 -8.27 -1.00
N ILE A 61 -11.37 -7.56 -1.03
CA ILE A 61 -10.43 -7.50 0.10
C ILE A 61 -11.04 -6.74 1.28
N ILE A 62 -11.54 -5.52 1.06
CA ILE A 62 -12.05 -4.68 2.16
C ILE A 62 -13.31 -5.26 2.81
N ASN A 63 -14.11 -6.03 2.05
CA ASN A 63 -15.30 -6.71 2.57
C ASN A 63 -15.00 -8.01 3.34
N SER A 64 -13.77 -8.54 3.29
CA SER A 64 -13.41 -9.89 3.78
C SER A 64 -12.79 -9.98 5.19
N ALA A 65 -12.90 -8.93 6.02
CA ALA A 65 -12.52 -8.86 7.46
C ALA A 65 -11.08 -8.33 7.79
N PRO A 66 -10.68 -8.14 9.07
CA PRO A 66 -10.32 -6.83 9.63
C PRO A 66 -8.79 -6.57 9.76
N ALA A 67 -8.44 -5.27 9.73
CA ALA A 67 -7.14 -4.65 10.08
C ALA A 67 -5.89 -5.03 9.26
N VAL A 68 -5.63 -6.31 9.01
CA VAL A 68 -4.39 -6.77 8.33
C VAL A 68 -4.34 -6.40 6.84
N PRO A 69 -5.44 -6.35 6.07
CA PRO A 69 -5.36 -5.92 4.67
C PRO A 69 -5.08 -4.42 4.50
N VAL A 70 -5.21 -3.60 5.54
CA VAL A 70 -5.38 -2.15 5.40
C VAL A 70 -4.16 -1.48 4.75
N ALA A 71 -2.93 -1.78 5.20
CA ALA A 71 -1.72 -1.19 4.60
C ALA A 71 -1.51 -1.56 3.14
N ILE A 72 -1.88 -2.80 2.78
CA ILE A 72 -1.75 -3.33 1.43
C ILE A 72 -2.90 -2.83 0.53
N SER A 73 -4.07 -2.61 1.11
CA SER A 73 -5.23 -2.02 0.46
C SER A 73 -5.03 -0.54 0.14
N CYS A 74 -4.24 0.21 0.94
CA CYS A 74 -3.88 1.59 0.65
C CYS A 74 -3.16 1.71 -0.71
N SER A 75 -2.12 0.90 -0.97
CA SER A 75 -1.42 0.91 -2.27
C SER A 75 -2.36 0.62 -3.44
N LEU A 76 -3.29 -0.31 -3.28
CA LEU A 76 -4.25 -0.65 -4.33
C LEU A 76 -5.28 0.46 -4.55
N ALA A 77 -5.79 1.08 -3.48
CA ALA A 77 -6.67 2.24 -3.57
C ALA A 77 -5.97 3.40 -4.30
N LEU A 78 -4.72 3.69 -3.96
CA LEU A 78 -3.91 4.70 -4.66
C LEU A 78 -3.70 4.33 -6.14
N ALA A 79 -3.37 3.08 -6.46
CA ALA A 79 -3.23 2.66 -7.85
C ALA A 79 -4.52 2.81 -8.68
N LEU A 80 -5.69 2.79 -8.03
CA LEU A 80 -7.00 3.03 -8.62
C LEU A 80 -7.42 4.52 -8.64
N GLY A 81 -6.58 5.43 -8.14
CA GLY A 81 -6.89 6.85 -7.97
C GLY A 81 -7.87 7.15 -6.82
N GLU A 82 -8.16 6.18 -5.95
CA GLU A 82 -9.09 6.29 -4.83
C GLU A 82 -8.39 6.89 -3.59
N VAL A 83 -7.87 8.11 -3.73
CA VAL A 83 -7.01 8.79 -2.73
C VAL A 83 -7.67 8.90 -1.36
N GLU A 84 -8.92 9.37 -1.30
CA GLU A 84 -9.65 9.50 -0.02
C GLU A 84 -9.87 8.15 0.66
N GLY A 85 -10.19 7.10 -0.11
CA GLY A 85 -10.31 5.75 0.42
C GLY A 85 -8.99 5.22 0.98
N ALA A 86 -7.87 5.54 0.33
CA ALA A 86 -6.54 5.20 0.84
C ALA A 86 -6.24 5.93 2.17
N LEU A 87 -6.63 7.20 2.29
CA LEU A 87 -6.47 7.98 3.52
C LEU A 87 -7.34 7.46 4.66
N ASP A 88 -8.60 7.11 4.40
CA ASP A 88 -9.48 6.47 5.39
C ASP A 88 -8.84 5.18 5.94
N LEU A 89 -8.24 4.38 5.07
CA LEU A 89 -7.50 3.19 5.48
C LEU A 89 -6.26 3.53 6.33
N MET A 90 -5.52 4.59 5.99
CA MET A 90 -4.37 5.04 6.80
C MET A 90 -4.78 5.49 8.21
N GLU A 91 -5.91 6.20 8.35
CA GLU A 91 -6.47 6.59 9.65
C GLU A 91 -6.80 5.34 10.48
N VAL A 92 -7.43 4.34 9.87
CA VAL A 92 -7.73 3.07 10.55
C VAL A 92 -6.46 2.35 11.03
N LEU A 93 -5.34 2.44 10.29
CA LEU A 93 -4.04 1.91 10.76
C LEU A 93 -3.55 2.65 12.00
N ALA A 94 -3.67 3.99 12.01
CA ALA A 94 -3.24 4.82 13.13
C ALA A 94 -4.09 4.57 14.38
N GLU A 95 -5.41 4.55 14.24
CA GLU A 95 -6.35 4.25 15.33
C GLU A 95 -6.06 2.89 15.98
N LYS A 96 -5.74 1.89 15.15
CA LYS A 96 -5.42 0.54 15.61
C LYS A 96 -3.99 0.38 16.09
N LYS A 97 -3.17 1.43 16.05
CA LYS A 97 -1.73 1.40 16.36
C LYS A 97 -1.04 0.26 15.61
N ALA A 98 -1.39 0.09 14.33
CA ALA A 98 -0.85 -0.97 13.51
C ALA A 98 0.67 -0.87 13.48
N TRP A 99 1.37 -1.99 13.69
CA TRP A 99 2.83 -2.01 13.72
C TRP A 99 3.44 -1.48 12.43
N SER A 100 2.72 -1.51 11.29
CA SER A 100 3.17 -1.01 10.01
C SER A 100 3.10 0.51 9.85
N LEU A 101 2.51 1.24 10.81
CA LEU A 101 2.32 2.69 10.74
C LEU A 101 3.62 3.48 10.52
N PRO A 102 4.76 3.15 11.17
CA PRO A 102 6.04 3.84 10.90
C PRO A 102 6.50 3.76 9.44
N TRP A 103 6.07 2.73 8.69
CA TRP A 103 6.44 2.57 7.28
C TRP A 103 5.55 3.40 6.34
N THR A 104 4.42 3.95 6.80
CA THR A 104 3.49 4.71 5.96
C THR A 104 4.17 5.90 5.28
N ARG A 105 5.00 6.66 6.01
CA ARG A 105 5.79 7.75 5.40
C ARG A 105 6.76 7.20 4.36
N GLY A 106 7.55 6.17 4.69
CA GLY A 106 8.55 5.60 3.78
C GLY A 106 7.95 5.05 2.48
N ILE A 107 6.80 4.39 2.57
CA ILE A 107 6.12 3.78 1.42
C ILE A 107 5.47 4.85 0.53
N TYR A 108 4.83 5.87 1.11
CA TYR A 108 3.97 6.78 0.36
C TYR A 108 4.54 8.18 0.13
N ARG A 109 5.70 8.53 0.69
CA ARG A 109 6.32 9.86 0.55
C ARG A 109 6.51 10.30 -0.90
N ARG A 110 6.76 9.36 -1.82
CA ARG A 110 6.99 9.65 -3.24
C ARG A 110 5.77 9.38 -4.12
N ASN A 111 4.58 9.27 -3.53
CA ASN A 111 3.36 9.11 -4.29
C ASN A 111 2.83 10.49 -4.69
N ASP A 112 2.81 10.78 -5.99
CA ASP A 112 2.41 12.09 -6.53
C ASP A 112 1.01 12.54 -6.09
N MET A 113 0.10 11.60 -5.81
CA MET A 113 -1.26 11.94 -5.35
C MET A 113 -1.31 12.32 -3.87
N LEU A 114 -0.30 11.95 -3.08
CA LEU A 114 -0.25 12.17 -1.64
C LEU A 114 0.74 13.27 -1.23
N GLU A 115 1.83 13.46 -1.97
CA GLU A 115 2.95 14.34 -1.58
C GLU A 115 2.49 15.73 -1.11
N ASN A 116 1.52 16.32 -1.80
CA ASN A 116 0.97 17.65 -1.48
C ASN A 116 -0.49 17.60 -0.99
N HIS A 117 -1.01 16.42 -0.64
CA HIS A 117 -2.40 16.27 -0.22
C HIS A 117 -2.59 16.77 1.21
N PRO A 118 -3.41 17.82 1.47
CA PRO A 118 -3.50 18.44 2.80
C PRO A 118 -3.86 17.46 3.92
N ARG A 119 -4.79 16.55 3.66
CA ARG A 119 -5.20 15.52 4.62
C ARG A 119 -4.09 14.49 4.90
N TYR A 120 -3.22 14.21 3.93
CA TYR A 120 -2.08 13.32 4.13
C TYR A 120 -1.01 13.99 4.99
N LEU A 121 -0.72 15.26 4.74
CA LEU A 121 0.23 16.04 5.51
C LEU A 121 -0.22 16.21 6.98
N ASP A 122 -1.48 16.56 7.20
CA ASP A 122 -2.09 16.59 8.54
C ASP A 122 -2.04 15.22 9.24
N PHE A 123 -2.31 14.14 8.50
CA PHE A 123 -2.18 12.79 9.02
C PHE A 123 -0.75 12.47 9.47
N LEU A 124 0.26 12.82 8.66
CA LEU A 124 1.67 12.61 9.00
C LEU A 124 2.07 13.41 10.26
N GLU A 125 1.62 14.66 10.39
CA GLU A 125 1.85 15.49 11.56
C GLU A 125 1.25 14.84 12.83
N ARG A 126 -0.02 14.42 12.77
CA ARG A 126 -0.70 13.79 13.92
C ARG A 126 -0.03 12.51 14.42
N ILE A 127 0.62 11.76 13.54
CA ILE A 127 1.33 10.52 13.92
C ILE A 127 2.83 10.72 14.17
N GLY A 128 3.33 11.96 14.13
CA GLY A 128 4.74 12.29 14.35
C GLY A 128 5.68 11.80 13.24
N LEU A 129 5.17 11.69 12.00
CA LEU A 129 5.93 11.30 10.81
C LEU A 129 5.98 12.41 9.75
N ASP A 130 5.72 13.66 10.10
CA ASP A 130 6.03 14.82 9.25
C ASP A 130 7.54 15.11 9.22
N ASP A 131 7.95 16.08 8.38
CA ASP A 131 9.36 16.43 8.18
C ASP A 131 9.99 17.04 9.44
N GLU A 132 9.27 17.86 10.19
CA GLU A 132 9.73 18.50 11.43
C GLU A 132 9.93 17.45 12.53
N SER A 133 8.94 16.60 12.77
CA SER A 133 9.02 15.52 13.75
C SER A 133 10.20 14.58 13.49
N VAL A 134 10.44 14.23 12.21
CA VAL A 134 11.58 13.37 11.84
C VAL A 134 12.91 14.09 12.04
N SER A 135 13.02 15.36 11.65
CA SER A 135 14.24 16.14 11.85
C SER A 135 14.57 16.33 13.34
N MET A 136 13.57 16.57 14.19
CA MET A 136 13.76 16.64 15.63
C MET A 136 14.31 15.33 16.19
N LEU A 137 13.73 14.18 15.79
CA LEU A 137 14.21 12.87 16.24
C LEU A 137 15.64 12.59 15.77
N GLN A 138 16.00 12.99 14.55
CA GLN A 138 17.37 12.84 14.05
C GLN A 138 18.38 13.66 14.86
N ALA A 139 18.03 14.90 15.22
CA ALA A 139 18.85 15.75 16.07
C ALA A 139 19.03 15.15 17.47
N GLU A 140 17.95 14.65 18.09
CA GLU A 140 18.02 13.97 19.40
C GLU A 140 18.91 12.73 19.39
N LEU A 141 18.94 12.00 18.28
CA LEU A 141 19.76 10.80 18.11
C LEU A 141 21.18 11.08 17.62
N GLY A 142 21.51 12.34 17.29
CA GLY A 142 22.81 12.72 16.74
C GLY A 142 23.08 12.12 15.34
N LEU A 143 22.04 12.01 14.51
CA LEU A 143 22.08 11.41 13.16
C LEU A 143 22.08 12.45 12.02
N GLU A 144 22.51 13.69 12.29
CA GLU A 144 22.59 14.78 11.29
C GLU A 144 23.68 14.56 10.22
#